data_AF-A0A524RRP4-F1
#
_entry.id   AF-A0A524RRP4-F1
#
_cell.length_a   1.000
_cell.length_b   1.000
_cell.length_c   1.000
_cell.angle_alpha   90.00
_cell.angle_beta   90.00
_cell.angle_gamma   90.00
#
_symmetry.space_group_name_H-M   'P 1'
#
loop_
_entity.id
_entity.type
_entity.pdbx_description
1 polymer ?
#
loop_
_entity_poly.entity_id
_entity_poly.type
_entity_poly.pdbx_seq_one_letter_code
_entity_poly.pdbx_strand_id
1 'polypeptide(L)'
;PDSAELQQELLGLGVAELVWPAGAESGGGMEARRPGWFPAGIALTASRCTPFTPAAAQARLLDRFQLGSVDGVGLGSLPLALGAGGGLLSYLDSTRPGTTVPLAMPTTYQR
;
A
#
# COMPACT_ATOMS: atom_id res chain seq x y z
N PRO A 1 -13.89 -1.73 -7.06
CA PRO A 1 -13.42 -2.89 -7.85
C PRO A 1 -14.14 -4.12 -7.34
N ASP A 2 -14.57 -5.01 -8.24
CA ASP A 2 -15.06 -6.32 -7.81
C ASP A 2 -13.88 -7.18 -7.34
N SER A 3 -14.13 -8.10 -6.41
CA SER A 3 -13.17 -9.05 -5.87
C SER A 3 -12.48 -9.88 -6.96
N ALA A 4 -13.20 -10.26 -8.02
CA ALA A 4 -12.66 -11.01 -9.15
C ALA A 4 -11.68 -10.19 -9.99
N GLU A 5 -11.98 -8.91 -10.24
CA GLU A 5 -11.08 -8.01 -10.97
C GLU A 5 -9.79 -7.78 -10.18
N LEU A 6 -9.90 -7.55 -8.87
CA LEU A 6 -8.73 -7.38 -8.02
C LEU A 6 -7.85 -8.64 -8.00
N GLN A 7 -8.47 -9.81 -7.94
CA GLN A 7 -7.75 -11.08 -8.01
C GLN A 7 -7.00 -11.24 -9.34
N GLN A 8 -7.62 -10.92 -10.47
CA GLN A 8 -6.97 -10.97 -11.78
C GLN A 8 -5.80 -10.00 -11.88
N GLU A 9 -5.94 -8.78 -11.36
CA GLU A 9 -4.86 -7.78 -11.35
C GLU A 9 -3.65 -8.25 -10.53
N LEU A 10 -3.88 -8.82 -9.34
CA LEU A 10 -2.80 -9.34 -8.50
C LEU A 10 -2.02 -10.45 -9.20
N LEU A 11 -2.73 -11.34 -9.90
CA LEU A 11 -2.12 -12.41 -10.68
C LEU A 11 -1.37 -11.86 -11.90
N GLY A 12 -1.95 -10.90 -12.62
CA GLY A 12 -1.34 -10.27 -13.80
C GLY A 12 -0.07 -9.50 -13.47
N LEU A 13 0.00 -8.87 -12.29
CA LEU A 13 1.18 -8.17 -11.80
C LEU A 13 2.28 -9.12 -11.26
N GLY A 14 1.99 -10.41 -11.09
CA GLY A 14 2.95 -11.38 -10.53
C GLY A 14 3.37 -11.07 -9.09
N VAL A 15 2.45 -10.52 -8.29
CA VAL A 15 2.74 -10.07 -6.93
C VAL A 15 3.14 -11.26 -6.04
N ALA A 16 4.29 -11.18 -5.39
CA ALA A 16 4.75 -12.20 -4.44
C ALA A 16 4.19 -12.01 -3.02
N GLU A 17 3.93 -10.76 -2.63
CA GLU A 17 3.48 -10.38 -1.29
C GLU A 17 2.50 -9.20 -1.35
N LEU A 18 1.39 -9.31 -0.62
CA LEU A 18 0.47 -8.20 -0.37
C LEU A 18 0.59 -7.73 1.08
N VAL A 19 0.89 -6.44 1.26
CA VAL A 19 0.87 -5.79 2.57
C VAL A 19 -0.53 -5.29 2.87
N TRP A 20 -1.08 -5.66 4.03
CA TRP A 20 -2.45 -5.39 4.40
C TRP A 20 -2.54 -4.65 5.75
N PRO A 21 -3.34 -3.58 5.88
CA PRO A 21 -3.54 -2.91 7.16
C PRO A 21 -4.30 -3.81 8.15
N ALA A 22 -3.64 -4.19 9.24
CA ALA A 22 -4.18 -5.05 10.28
C ALA A 22 -5.28 -4.33 11.06
N GLY A 23 -6.44 -4.95 11.23
CA GLY A 23 -7.55 -4.38 11.99
C GLY A 23 -8.46 -3.42 11.22
N ALA A 24 -8.29 -3.27 9.89
CA ALA A 24 -9.23 -2.53 9.04
C ALA A 24 -10.67 -3.08 9.11
N GLU A 25 -10.81 -4.35 9.50
CA GLU A 25 -12.08 -5.08 9.53
C GLU A 25 -12.28 -5.97 10.77
N SER A 26 -11.44 -5.84 11.82
CA SER A 26 -11.68 -6.50 13.12
C SER A 26 -10.89 -5.87 14.28
N GLY A 27 -11.61 -5.35 15.28
CA GLY A 27 -11.38 -5.53 16.71
C GLY A 27 -10.00 -5.29 17.35
N GLY A 28 -9.03 -4.65 16.69
CA GLY A 28 -7.76 -4.23 17.31
C GLY A 28 -6.61 -5.24 17.27
N GLY A 29 -6.72 -6.33 16.49
CA GLY A 29 -5.63 -7.31 16.30
C GLY A 29 -4.63 -6.92 15.20
N MET A 30 -3.37 -7.36 15.33
CA MET A 30 -2.31 -7.23 14.31
C MET A 30 -2.41 -8.31 13.22
N GLU A 31 -3.41 -9.18 13.25
CA GLU A 31 -3.58 -10.24 12.24
C GLU A 31 -4.32 -9.71 11.01
N ALA A 32 -3.75 -9.93 9.83
CA ALA A 32 -4.45 -9.73 8.57
C ALA A 32 -5.34 -10.95 8.33
N ARG A 33 -6.67 -10.75 8.31
CA ARG A 33 -7.60 -11.79 7.94
C ARG A 33 -7.60 -11.94 6.43
N ARG A 34 -7.03 -13.05 5.93
CA ARG A 34 -7.00 -13.35 4.49
C ARG A 34 -8.43 -13.41 3.94
N PRO A 35 -8.79 -12.55 2.96
CA PRO A 35 -10.10 -12.58 2.33
C PRO A 35 -10.33 -13.88 1.55
N GLY A 36 -11.59 -14.32 1.41
CA GLY A 36 -11.92 -15.54 0.67
C GLY A 36 -11.62 -15.47 -0.84
N TRP A 37 -11.54 -14.27 -1.42
CA TRP A 37 -11.16 -14.04 -2.82
C TRP A 37 -9.63 -14.03 -3.03
N PHE A 38 -8.84 -14.01 -1.96
CA PHE A 38 -7.41 -13.79 -2.05
C PHE A 38 -6.71 -14.94 -2.79
N PRO A 39 -5.95 -14.67 -3.86
CA PRO A 39 -5.36 -15.72 -4.68
C PRO A 39 -4.34 -16.57 -3.89
N ALA A 40 -4.32 -17.86 -4.19
CA ALA A 40 -3.30 -18.76 -3.67
C ALA A 40 -1.90 -18.38 -4.21
N GLY A 41 -0.86 -18.64 -3.42
CA GLY A 41 0.54 -18.39 -3.83
C GLY A 41 1.08 -16.99 -3.53
N ILE A 42 0.23 -16.04 -3.13
CA ILE A 42 0.68 -14.71 -2.67
C ILE A 42 0.79 -14.70 -1.13
N ALA A 43 1.89 -14.18 -0.60
CA ALA A 43 2.03 -13.95 0.84
C ALA A 43 1.13 -12.80 1.28
N LEU A 44 0.52 -12.90 2.46
CA LEU A 44 -0.26 -11.80 3.05
C LEU A 44 0.43 -11.36 4.34
N THR A 45 0.84 -10.10 4.39
CA THR A 45 1.59 -9.55 5.52
C THR A 45 0.81 -8.45 6.18
N ALA A 46 0.53 -8.61 7.46
CA ALA A 46 -0.17 -7.63 8.26
C ALA A 46 0.76 -6.46 8.62
N SER A 47 0.26 -5.24 8.53
CA SER A 47 0.98 -4.02 8.87
C SER A 47 0.12 -3.08 9.72
N ARG A 48 0.75 -2.13 10.39
CA ARG A 48 0.01 -1.14 11.20
C ARG A 48 -0.99 -0.39 10.31
N CYS A 49 -2.17 -0.06 10.83
CA CYS A 49 -3.16 0.75 10.08
C CYS A 49 -2.72 2.20 9.86
N THR A 50 -2.04 2.80 10.83
CA THR A 50 -1.74 4.25 10.81
C THR A 50 -1.04 4.72 9.53
N PRO A 51 -0.02 4.04 8.99
CA PRO A 51 0.59 4.39 7.71
C PRO A 51 -0.33 4.39 6.49
N PHE A 52 -1.46 3.67 6.56
CA PHE A 52 -2.47 3.62 5.49
C PHE A 52 -3.50 4.75 5.61
N THR A 53 -3.47 5.56 6.68
CA THR A 53 -4.37 6.71 6.79
C THR A 53 -3.96 7.80 5.81
N PRO A 54 -4.90 8.52 5.17
CA PRO A 54 -4.57 9.54 4.18
C PRO A 54 -3.58 10.60 4.68
N ALA A 55 -3.75 11.08 5.92
CA ALA A 55 -2.87 12.10 6.49
C ALA A 55 -1.43 11.59 6.69
N ALA A 56 -1.26 10.39 7.27
CA ALA A 56 0.06 9.82 7.47
C ALA A 56 0.73 9.46 6.14
N ALA A 57 -0.04 8.91 5.20
CA ALA A 57 0.43 8.55 3.88
C ALA A 57 0.87 9.77 3.06
N GLN A 58 0.09 10.86 3.09
CA GLN A 58 0.43 12.11 2.43
C GLN A 58 1.76 12.66 2.96
N ALA A 59 1.88 12.84 4.27
CA ALA A 59 3.11 13.36 4.88
C ALA A 59 4.34 12.54 4.48
N ARG A 60 4.21 11.21 4.49
CA ARG A 60 5.26 10.27 4.11
C ARG A 60 5.62 10.35 2.63
N LEU A 61 4.65 10.48 1.73
CA LEU A 61 4.91 10.59 0.28
C LEU A 61 5.57 11.92 -0.07
N LEU A 62 5.12 13.01 0.55
CA LEU A 62 5.72 14.33 0.36
C LEU A 62 7.18 14.34 0.78
N ASP A 63 7.49 13.78 1.95
CA ASP A 63 8.86 13.65 2.44
C ASP A 63 9.71 12.69 1.59
N ARG A 64 9.21 11.48 1.32
CA ARG A 64 9.97 10.43 0.62
C ARG A 64 10.37 10.83 -0.80
N PHE A 65 9.52 11.56 -1.49
CA PHE A 65 9.70 11.95 -2.90
C PHE A 65 9.93 13.45 -3.08
N GLN A 66 10.06 14.22 -1.98
CA GLN A 66 10.27 15.67 -2.00
C GLN A 66 9.25 16.42 -2.87
N LEU A 67 7.97 16.05 -2.72
CA LEU A 67 6.86 16.61 -3.47
C LEU A 67 6.30 17.86 -2.80
N GLY A 68 5.83 18.83 -3.61
CA GLY A 68 5.03 19.96 -3.11
C GLY A 68 3.57 19.60 -2.83
N SER A 69 3.01 18.65 -3.58
CA SER A 69 1.67 18.07 -3.37
C SER A 69 1.58 16.66 -3.96
N VAL A 70 0.66 15.85 -3.45
CA VAL A 70 0.27 14.55 -4.02
C VAL A 70 -0.61 14.68 -5.27
N ASP A 71 -1.13 15.87 -5.57
CA ASP A 71 -1.85 16.16 -6.82
C ASP A 71 -0.95 16.00 -8.05
N GLY A 72 0.33 16.37 -7.94
CA GLY A 72 1.31 16.27 -9.03
C GLY A 72 1.60 14.84 -9.48
N VAL A 73 1.20 13.84 -8.68
CA VAL A 73 1.32 12.41 -8.97
C VAL A 73 -0.04 11.72 -9.10
N GLY A 74 -1.14 12.51 -9.16
CA GLY A 74 -2.49 12.02 -9.40
C GLY A 74 -3.18 11.36 -8.20
N LEU A 75 -2.67 11.53 -6.97
CA LEU A 75 -3.21 10.87 -5.78
C LEU A 75 -4.19 11.73 -4.96
N GLY A 76 -4.33 13.03 -5.28
CA GLY A 76 -5.13 13.98 -4.49
C GLY A 76 -6.59 13.60 -4.29
N SER A 77 -7.21 12.95 -5.28
CA SER A 77 -8.61 12.49 -5.23
C SER A 77 -8.76 11.00 -4.94
N LEU A 78 -7.67 10.28 -4.65
CA LEU A 78 -7.64 8.82 -4.51
C LEU A 78 -7.15 8.39 -3.10
N PRO A 79 -7.97 8.58 -2.04
CA PRO A 79 -7.53 8.38 -0.65
C PRO A 79 -7.10 6.94 -0.35
N LEU A 80 -7.70 5.93 -0.99
CA LEU A 80 -7.30 4.54 -0.83
C LEU A 80 -5.94 4.24 -1.49
N ALA A 81 -5.70 4.80 -2.68
CA ALA A 81 -4.41 4.64 -3.37
C ALA A 81 -3.30 5.39 -2.62
N LEU A 82 -3.61 6.59 -2.13
CA LEU A 82 -2.73 7.37 -1.27
C LEU A 82 -2.33 6.58 -0.02
N GLY A 83 -3.33 6.04 0.68
CA GLY A 83 -3.13 5.18 1.85
C GLY A 83 -2.26 3.95 1.55
N ALA A 84 -2.57 3.23 0.46
CA ALA A 84 -1.77 2.08 0.04
C ALA A 84 -0.30 2.44 -0.21
N GLY A 85 -0.04 3.58 -0.86
CA GLY A 85 1.32 4.08 -1.09
C GLY A 85 2.06 4.39 0.22
N GLY A 86 1.41 5.06 1.16
CA GLY A 86 1.98 5.34 2.48
C GLY A 86 2.27 4.08 3.30
N GLY A 87 1.33 3.12 3.28
CA GLY A 87 1.48 1.83 3.93
C GLY A 87 2.64 1.01 3.38
N LEU A 88 2.78 0.95 2.05
CA LEU A 88 3.86 0.24 1.39
C LEU A 88 5.23 0.85 1.71
N LEU A 89 5.36 2.18 1.65
CA LEU A 89 6.59 2.86 2.04
C LEU A 89 6.96 2.55 3.49
N SER A 90 5.99 2.53 4.40
CA SER A 90 6.24 2.16 5.80
C SER A 90 6.74 0.74 5.96
N TYR A 91 6.20 -0.19 5.18
CA TYR A 91 6.64 -1.57 5.21
C TYR A 91 8.08 -1.72 4.70
N LEU A 92 8.42 -1.03 3.60
CA LEU A 92 9.77 -1.04 3.04
C LEU A 92 10.81 -0.50 4.03
N ASP A 93 10.52 0.60 4.73
CA ASP A 93 11.41 1.15 5.75
C ASP A 93 11.58 0.20 6.95
N SER A 94 10.50 -0.47 7.36
CA SER A 94 10.55 -1.39 8.51
C SER A 94 11.31 -2.69 8.24
N THR A 95 11.32 -3.15 6.99
CA THR A 95 12.00 -4.40 6.60
C THR A 95 13.49 -4.21 6.30
N ARG A 96 13.94 -2.96 6.12
CA ARG A 96 15.34 -2.62 5.83
C ARG A 96 15.82 -1.45 6.70
N PRO A 97 15.91 -1.63 8.02
CA PRO A 97 16.35 -0.55 8.91
C PRO A 97 17.76 -0.07 8.52
N GLY A 98 17.92 1.26 8.42
CA GLY A 98 19.19 1.89 8.05
C GLY A 98 19.46 1.93 6.54
N THR A 99 18.54 1.45 5.70
CA THR A 99 18.67 1.57 4.23
C THR A 99 17.34 1.95 3.61
N THR A 100 17.26 3.17 3.08
CA THR A 100 16.13 3.59 2.27
C THR A 100 16.20 2.89 0.91
N VAL A 101 15.20 2.06 0.60
CA VAL A 101 15.11 1.40 -0.71
C VAL A 101 15.07 2.48 -1.80
N PRO A 102 15.99 2.50 -2.79
CA PRO A 102 15.95 3.48 -3.86
C PRO A 102 14.72 3.22 -4.73
N LEU A 103 13.83 4.21 -4.82
CA LEU A 103 12.61 4.16 -5.61
C LEU A 103 12.65 5.26 -6.67
N ALA A 104 12.18 4.94 -7.87
CA ALA A 104 11.94 5.94 -8.90
C ALA A 104 10.80 6.89 -8.50
N MET A 105 10.75 8.05 -9.14
CA MET A 105 9.65 8.98 -8.95
C MET A 105 8.31 8.31 -9.31
N PRO A 106 7.26 8.44 -8.48
CA PRO A 106 5.96 7.85 -8.78
C PRO A 106 5.37 8.47 -10.04
N THR A 107 4.83 7.61 -10.90
CA THR A 107 4.10 7.98 -12.11
C THR A 107 2.68 7.46 -12.02
N THR A 108 1.75 8.09 -12.73
CA THR A 108 0.42 7.53 -12.90
C THR A 108 0.51 6.28 -13.78
N TYR A 109 -0.15 5.21 -13.34
CA TYR A 109 -0.29 4.00 -14.14
C TYR A 109 -1.50 4.16 -15.05
N GLN A 110 -1.28 4.18 -16.36
CA GLN A 110 -2.35 4.06 -17.35
C GLN A 110 -2.33 2.63 -17.87
N ARG A 111 -3.43 1.90 -17.65
CA ARG A 111 -3.64 0.55 -18.20
C ARG A 111 -3.93 0.65 -19.70
#